data_AF-A0A0W1DJ47-F1
#
_entry.id   AF-A0A0W1DJ47-F1
#
_cell.length_a   1.000
_cell.length_b   1.000
_cell.length_c   1.000
_cell.angle_alpha   90.00
_cell.angle_beta   90.00
_cell.angle_gamma   90.00
#
_symmetry.space_group_name_H-M   'P 1'
#
loop_
_entity.id
_entity.type
_entity.pdbx_description
1 polymer ?
#
loop_
_entity_poly.entity_id
_entity_poly.type
_entity_poly.pdbx_seq_one_letter_code
_entity_poly.pdbx_strand_id
1 'polypeptide(L)' 'MSGFDFDEVGEFSSEKAAEDWARENNVDFRDMDIKPTSGGKARAWVRRGSTRMSDVELRNSRDRGFF' A
#
# COMPACT_ATOMS: atom_id res chain seq x y z
N MET A 1 -13.52 0.45 -14.48
CA MET A 1 -12.10 0.73 -14.17
C MET A 1 -11.40 -0.61 -14.09
N SER A 2 -10.55 -0.93 -15.07
CA SER A 2 -9.82 -2.21 -15.15
C SER A 2 -8.87 -2.31 -13.96
N GLY A 3 -8.91 -3.42 -13.20
CA GLY A 3 -8.05 -3.69 -12.05
C GLY A 3 -6.56 -3.90 -12.37
N PHE A 4 -6.05 -3.27 -13.43
CA PHE A 4 -4.66 -3.38 -13.90
C PHE A 4 -3.76 -2.19 -13.50
N ASP A 5 -4.34 -1.12 -12.94
CA ASP A 5 -3.61 0.11 -12.63
C ASP A 5 -3.05 0.17 -11.20
N PHE A 6 -3.33 -0.82 -10.36
CA PHE A 6 -2.93 -0.83 -8.95
C PHE A 6 -2.16 -2.10 -8.60
N ASP A 7 -1.06 -1.94 -7.85
CA ASP A 7 -0.25 -3.02 -7.31
C ASP A 7 -0.56 -3.20 -5.82
N GLU A 8 -0.91 -4.42 -5.41
CA GLU A 8 -1.23 -4.77 -4.02
C GLU A 8 0.00 -4.58 -3.13
N VAL A 9 -0.01 -3.60 -2.24
CA VAL A 9 1.10 -3.37 -1.30
C VAL A 9 1.18 -4.50 -0.28
N GLY A 10 0.03 -4.92 0.25
CA GLY A 10 -0.04 -6.00 1.23
C GLY A 10 -1.18 -5.80 2.23
N GLU A 11 -1.19 -6.67 3.24
CA GLU A 11 -2.13 -6.65 4.37
C GLU A 11 -1.47 -6.02 5.59
N PHE A 12 -2.13 -5.01 6.14
CA PHE A 12 -1.76 -4.22 7.30
C PHE A 12 -2.62 -4.59 8.50
N SER A 13 -2.09 -4.36 9.70
CA SER A 13 -2.77 -4.63 10.97
C SER A 13 -4.00 -3.74 11.19
N SER A 14 -4.10 -2.61 10.49
CA SER A 14 -5.26 -1.69 10.49
C SER A 14 -5.18 -0.74 9.30
N GLU A 15 -6.27 -0.03 8.99
CA GLU A 15 -6.27 1.05 7.98
C GLU A 15 -5.21 2.11 8.33
N LYS A 16 -5.14 2.52 9.59
CA LYS A 16 -4.16 3.50 10.07
C LYS A 16 -2.71 3.07 9.80
N ALA A 17 -2.39 1.78 9.98
CA ALA A 17 -1.05 1.27 9.67
C ALA A 17 -0.73 1.36 8.17
N ALA A 18 -1.72 1.15 7.30
CA ALA A 18 -1.55 1.38 5.86
C ALA A 18 -1.35 2.88 5.53
N GLU A 19 -2.04 3.78 6.24
CA GLU A 19 -1.86 5.22 6.09
C GLU A 19 -0.48 5.71 6.55
N ASP A 20 0.01 5.18 7.67
CA ASP A 20 1.33 5.51 8.20
C ASP A 20 2.43 5.03 7.23
N TRP A 21 2.30 3.82 6.68
CA TRP A 21 3.18 3.32 5.61
C TRP A 21 3.18 4.23 4.38
N ALA A 22 2.01 4.73 3.97
CA ALA A 22 1.89 5.64 2.84
C ALA A 22 2.71 6.91 3.04
N ARG A 23 2.59 7.51 4.24
CA ARG A 23 3.32 8.73 4.62
C ARG A 23 4.82 8.50 4.67
N GLU A 24 5.26 7.37 5.22
CA GLU A 24 6.67 6.99 5.30
C GLU A 24 7.31 6.76 3.92
N ASN A 25 6.53 6.24 2.97
CA ASN A 25 6.99 5.95 1.60
C ASN A 25 6.66 7.08 0.60
N ASN A 26 6.18 8.23 1.09
CA ASN A 26 5.82 9.40 0.28
C ASN A 26 4.83 9.07 -0.86
N VAL A 27 3.86 8.20 -0.56
CA VAL A 27 2.77 7.83 -1.46
C VAL A 27 1.58 8.74 -1.22
N ASP A 28 0.99 9.30 -2.28
CA ASP A 28 -0.24 10.09 -2.16
C ASP A 28 -1.42 9.16 -1.85
N PHE A 29 -2.22 9.53 -0.83
CA PHE A 29 -3.45 8.84 -0.47
C PHE A 29 -4.44 8.71 -1.62
N ARG A 30 -4.45 9.67 -2.55
CA ARG A 30 -5.31 9.65 -3.75
C ARG A 30 -4.97 8.51 -4.71
N ASP A 31 -3.74 8.03 -4.62
CA ASP A 31 -3.22 6.94 -5.40
C ASP A 31 -3.21 5.62 -4.62
N MET A 32 -3.76 5.60 -3.40
CA MET A 32 -3.98 4.40 -2.61
C MET A 32 -5.44 3.98 -2.61
N ASP A 33 -5.64 2.68 -2.71
CA ASP A 33 -6.91 2.01 -2.40
C ASP A 33 -6.67 1.19 -1.14
N ILE A 34 -7.38 1.49 -0.05
CA ILE A 34 -7.29 0.74 1.21
C ILE A 34 -8.66 0.09 1.44
N LYS A 35 -8.69 -1.22 1.60
CA LYS A 35 -9.91 -1.97 1.90
C LYS A 35 -9.79 -2.70 3.22
N PRO A 36 -10.72 -2.50 4.15
CA PRO A 36 -10.78 -3.28 5.37
C PRO A 36 -11.03 -4.76 5.03
N THR A 37 -10.37 -5.64 5.77
CA THR A 37 -10.54 -7.09 5.69
C THR A 37 -11.12 -7.63 6.99
N SER A 38 -11.43 -8.93 7.02
CA SER A 38 -11.90 -9.57 8.25
C SER A 38 -10.82 -9.51 9.35
N GLY A 39 -11.26 -9.33 10.60
CA GLY A 39 -10.37 -9.32 11.76
C GLY A 39 -9.68 -7.98 12.06
N GLY A 40 -10.20 -6.85 11.56
CA GLY A 40 -9.69 -5.51 11.88
C GLY A 40 -8.44 -5.09 11.09
N LYS A 41 -8.01 -5.92 10.16
CA LYS A 41 -6.91 -5.68 9.24
C LYS A 41 -7.36 -4.88 8.02
N ALA A 42 -6.42 -4.36 7.24
CA ALA A 42 -6.70 -3.66 6.00
C ALA A 42 -5.71 -4.07 4.91
N ARG A 43 -6.17 -4.26 3.69
CA ARG A 43 -5.28 -4.41 2.53
C ARG A 43 -5.15 -3.10 1.81
N ALA A 44 -3.95 -2.78 1.36
CA ALA A 44 -3.71 -1.59 0.55
C ALA A 44 -3.16 -1.96 -0.82
N TRP A 45 -3.57 -1.19 -1.82
CA TRP A 45 -3.05 -1.19 -3.18
C TRP A 45 -2.60 0.22 -3.54
N VAL A 46 -1.54 0.33 -4.33
CA VAL A 46 -0.97 1.60 -4.80
C VAL A 46 -1.06 1.66 -6.31
N ARG A 47 -1.50 2.80 -6.85
CA ARG A 47 -1.57 3.02 -8.29
C ARG A 47 -0.16 2.94 -8.88
N ARG A 48 0.02 2.11 -9.90
CA ARG A 48 1.29 1.97 -10.61
C ARG A 48 1.68 3.31 -11.24
N GLY A 49 2.89 3.78 -10.94
CA GLY A 49 3.40 5.09 -11.39
C GLY A 49 3.00 6.30 -10.53
N SER A 50 2.26 6.11 -9.43
CA SER A 50 1.97 7.18 -8.46
C SER A 50 3.15 7.57 -7.57
N THR A 51 4.09 6.64 -7.41
CA THR A 51 5.31 6.87 -6.66
C THR A 51 6.49 6.98 -7.63
N ARG A 52 7.50 7.76 -7.23
CA ARG A 52 8.82 7.77 -7.89
C ARG A 52 9.61 6.50 -7.61
N MET A 53 9.13 5.66 -6.69
CA MET A 53 9.74 4.39 -6.36
C MET A 53 9.48 3.39 -7.49
N SER A 54 10.53 2.66 -7.86
CA SER A 54 10.42 1.53 -8.77
C SER A 54 9.60 0.39 -8.14
N ASP A 55 8.98 -0.47 -8.96
CA ASP A 55 8.25 -1.66 -8.49
C ASP A 55 9.09 -2.55 -7.55
N VAL A 56 10.42 -2.53 -7.72
CA VAL A 56 11.40 -3.24 -6.89
C VAL A 56 11.49 -2.62 -5.50
N GLU A 57 11.51 -1.29 -5.38
CA GLU A 57 11.55 -0.59 -4.10
C GLU A 57 10.25 -0.76 -3.33
N LEU A 58 9.10 -0.72 -4.02
CA LEU A 58 7.79 -1.02 -3.42
C LEU A 58 7.77 -2.42 -2.81
N ARG A 59 8.27 -3.42 -3.55
CA ARG A 59 8.38 -4.81 -3.07
C ARG A 59 9.35 -4.95 -1.90
N ASN A 60 10.49 -4.26 -1.93
CA ASN A 60 11.45 -4.29 -0.83
C ASN A 60 10.93 -3.59 0.44
N SER A 61 10.07 -2.57 0.30
CA SER A 61 9.34 -1.99 1.44
C SER A 61 8.32 -2.96 2.05
N ARG A 62 7.85 -3.97 1.31
CA ARG A 62 7.01 -5.07 1.86
C ARG A 62 7.80 -5.99 2.78
N ASP A 63 9.02 -6.37 2.39
CA ASP A 63 9.86 -7.34 3.12
C ASP A 63 10.53 -6.74 4.37
N ARG A 64 10.53 -5.40 4.50
CA ARG A 64 10.95 -4.73 5.74
C ARG A 64 9.84 -4.63 6.78
N GLY A 65 8.78 -5.43 6.63
CA GLY A 65 7.64 -5.51 7.55
C GLY A 65 8.06 -5.37 9.00
N PHE A 66 7.71 -4.23 9.58
CA PHE A 66 7.62 -4.08 11.02
C PHE A 66 6.48 -4.99 11.53
N PHE A 67 6.78 -5.67 12.64
CA PHE A 67 6.02 -6.70 13.36
C PHE A 67 4.50 -6.56 13.39
#